data_AF-A0A4Z0BJN8-F1
#
_entry.id   AF-A0A4Z0BJN8-F1
#
_cell.length_a   1.000
_cell.length_b   1.000
_cell.length_c   1.000
_cell.angle_alpha   90.00
_cell.angle_beta   90.00
_cell.angle_gamma   90.00
#
_symmetry.space_group_name_H-M   'P 1'
#
loop_
_entity.id
_entity.type
_entity.pdbx_description
1 polymer ?
#
loop_
_entity_poly.entity_id
_entity_poly.type
_entity_poly.pdbx_seq_one_letter_code
_entity_poly.pdbx_strand_id
1 'polypeptide(L)'
;MQSKIRVFKLDEVKRGTSKRTGNPYEIHTAQAALIDEAGNIDTVGVLDIPPELRGKVTPGDFTGTFAMKTNFQNGRIESVLTGLTPIKAVGARG
;
A
#
# COMPACT_ATOMS: atom_id res chain seq x y z
N MET A 1 -4.66 -7.47 -10.63
CA MET A 1 -3.95 -8.55 -9.89
C MET A 1 -4.27 -8.39 -8.41
N GLN A 2 -4.37 -9.48 -7.64
CA GLN A 2 -4.61 -9.41 -6.19
C GLN A 2 -3.50 -10.13 -5.44
N SER A 3 -3.12 -9.58 -4.29
CA SER A 3 -2.14 -10.19 -3.37
C SER A 3 -2.59 -9.96 -1.93
N LYS A 4 -2.22 -10.88 -1.03
CA LYS A 4 -2.39 -10.67 0.41
C LYS A 4 -1.23 -9.84 0.95
N ILE A 5 -1.55 -8.86 1.79
CA ILE A 5 -0.62 -7.89 2.33
C ILE A 5 -0.83 -7.81 3.84
N ARG A 6 0.25 -7.88 4.61
CA ARG A 6 0.26 -7.55 6.04
C ARG A 6 0.88 -6.18 6.23
N VAL A 7 0.10 -5.23 6.71
CA VAL A 7 0.57 -3.90 7.08
C VAL A 7 1.01 -3.91 8.54
N PHE A 8 2.27 -3.60 8.80
CA PHE A 8 2.81 -3.56 10.18
C PHE A 8 2.64 -2.20 10.82
N LYS A 9 2.94 -1.13 10.06
CA LYS A 9 2.79 0.24 10.51
C LYS A 9 2.63 1.20 9.34
N LEU A 10 1.97 2.33 9.63
CA LEU A 10 1.94 3.50 8.76
C LEU A 10 3.16 4.36 9.11
N ASP A 11 3.89 4.81 8.09
CA ASP A 11 4.99 5.75 8.29
C ASP A 11 4.46 7.19 8.37
N GLU A 12 5.31 8.10 8.86
CA GLU A 12 4.99 9.53 8.91
C GLU A 12 4.80 10.10 7.50
N VAL A 13 3.79 10.97 7.37
CA VAL A 13 3.43 11.59 6.10
C VAL A 13 4.55 12.53 5.65
N LYS A 14 5.19 12.21 4.53
CA LYS A 14 6.18 13.08 3.91
C LYS A 14 5.49 14.12 3.06
N ARG A 15 5.54 15.37 3.49
CA ARG A 15 5.00 16.52 2.75
C ARG A 15 6.14 17.29 2.09
N GLY A 16 5.94 17.73 0.86
CA GLY A 16 6.90 18.57 0.17
C GLY A 16 6.29 19.30 -1.01
N THR A 17 7.09 20.13 -1.67
CA THR A 17 6.70 20.80 -2.91
C THR A 17 7.53 20.22 -4.05
N SER A 18 6.86 19.75 -5.10
CA SER A 18 7.53 19.18 -6.27
C SER A 18 8.37 20.26 -6.94
N LYS A 19 9.69 20.08 -6.96
CA LYS A 19 10.60 21.02 -7.65
C LYS A 19 10.34 21.11 -9.16
N ARG A 20 9.67 20.11 -9.74
CA ARG A 20 9.37 20.02 -11.17
C ARG A 20 8.09 20.74 -11.57
N THR A 21 7.06 20.70 -10.72
CA THR A 21 5.71 21.19 -11.06
C THR A 21 5.22 22.31 -10.15
N GLY A 22 5.93 22.60 -9.04
CA GLY A 22 5.50 23.56 -8.03
C GLY A 22 4.34 23.08 -7.15
N ASN A 23 3.75 21.92 -7.45
CA ASN A 23 2.59 21.41 -6.71
C ASN A 23 3.01 20.79 -5.37
N PRO A 24 2.23 21.01 -4.30
CA PRO A 24 2.41 20.29 -3.05
C PRO A 24 2.14 18.80 -3.27
N TYR A 25 2.98 17.95 -2.66
CA TYR A 25 2.81 16.51 -2.63
C TYR A 25 2.81 16.01 -1.20
N GLU A 26 2.02 14.98 -0.96
CA GLU A 26 2.04 14.22 0.29
C GLU A 26 2.25 12.75 -0.08
N ILE A 27 3.28 12.13 0.47
CA ILE A 27 3.57 10.71 0.31
C ILE A 27 3.20 10.03 1.63
N HIS A 28 2.28 9.08 1.53
CA HIS A 28 1.90 8.21 2.64
C HIS A 28 2.45 6.82 2.31
N THR A 29 3.35 6.32 3.16
CA THR A 29 3.89 4.97 3.02
C THR A 29 3.53 4.13 4.24
N ALA A 30 3.56 2.82 4.07
CA ALA A 30 3.46 1.87 5.16
C ALA A 30 4.54 0.80 5.04
N GLN A 31 5.06 0.35 6.18
CA GLN A 31 5.86 -0.87 6.22
C GLN A 31 4.92 -2.05 6.15
N ALA A 32 5.07 -2.86 5.10
CA ALA A 32 4.18 -3.97 4.82
C ALA A 32 4.96 -5.18 4.30
N ALA A 33 4.32 -6.34 4.35
CA ALA A 33 4.80 -7.55 3.71
C ALA A 33 3.75 -8.12 2.76
N LEU A 34 4.20 -8.72 1.67
CA LEU A 34 3.40 -9.70 0.96
C LEU A 34 3.37 -10.98 1.80
N ILE A 35 2.18 -11.55 1.95
CA ILE A 35 1.98 -12.80 2.66
C ILE A 35 1.39 -13.86 1.72
N ASP A 36 1.73 -15.11 1.95
CA ASP A 36 1.15 -16.24 1.23
C ASP A 36 -0.28 -16.54 1.70
N GLU A 37 -0.89 -17.60 1.15
CA GLU A 37 -2.24 -17.99 1.56
C GLU A 37 -2.34 -18.45 3.02
N ALA A 38 -1.26 -19.05 3.54
CA ALA A 38 -1.14 -19.52 4.92
C ALA A 38 -0.82 -18.38 5.91
N GLY A 39 -0.54 -17.17 5.43
CA GLY A 39 -0.22 -16.00 6.25
C GLY A 39 1.26 -15.89 6.62
N ASN A 40 2.14 -16.68 6.00
CA ASN A 40 3.58 -16.54 6.12
C ASN A 40 4.06 -15.33 5.32
N ILE A 41 5.11 -14.68 5.82
CA ILE A 41 5.74 -13.54 5.13
C ILE A 41 6.54 -14.09 3.95
N ASP A 42 6.17 -13.64 2.75
CA ASP A 42 6.92 -13.92 1.52
C ASP A 42 8.01 -12.87 1.34
N THR A 43 7.64 -11.59 1.30
CA THR A 43 8.58 -10.48 1.11
C THR A 43 8.16 -9.25 1.91
N VAL A 44 9.12 -8.61 2.58
CA VAL A 44 8.92 -7.35 3.33
C VAL A 44 9.34 -6.17 2.46
N GLY A 45 8.56 -5.08 2.50
CA GLY A 45 8.87 -3.86 1.77
C GLY A 45 8.07 -2.65 2.26
N VAL A 46 8.09 -1.61 1.43
CA VAL A 46 7.34 -0.38 1.67
C VAL A 46 6.19 -0.32 0.67
N LEU A 47 4.99 -0.06 1.15
CA LEU A 47 3.80 0.10 0.33
C LEU A 47 3.42 1.57 0.26
N ASP A 48 3.35 2.11 -0.96
CA ASP A 48 2.82 3.45 -1.21
C ASP A 48 1.29 3.42 -1.11
N ILE A 49 0.73 4.31 -0.29
CA ILE A 49 -0.71 4.42 -0.08
C ILE A 49 -1.26 5.53 -0.99
N PRO A 50 -2.05 5.16 -2.02
CA PRO A 50 -2.65 6.14 -2.91
C PRO A 50 -3.66 7.02 -2.14
N PRO A 51 -3.89 8.27 -2.59
CA PRO A 51 -4.81 9.21 -1.94
C PRO A 51 -6.18 8.63 -1.61
N GLU A 52 -6.77 7.85 -2.53
CA GLU A 52 -8.07 7.20 -2.35
C GLU A 52 -8.16 6.19 -1.19
N LEU A 53 -7.01 5.66 -0.73
CA LEU A 53 -6.94 4.65 0.33
C LEU A 53 -6.41 5.23 1.65
N ARG A 54 -5.97 6.48 1.67
CA ARG A 54 -5.52 7.15 2.89
C ARG A 54 -6.67 7.18 3.92
N GLY A 55 -6.36 6.84 5.17
CA GLY A 55 -7.33 6.75 6.26
C GLY A 55 -8.12 5.43 6.33
N LYS A 56 -8.05 4.57 5.31
CA LYS A 56 -8.63 3.21 5.36
C LYS A 56 -7.60 2.14 5.74
N VAL A 57 -6.32 2.45 5.57
CA VAL A 57 -5.22 1.56 5.93
C VAL A 57 -4.95 1.67 7.43
N THR A 58 -4.91 0.53 8.10
CA THR A 58 -4.47 0.36 9.49
C THR A 58 -3.54 -0.85 9.56
N PRO A 59 -2.75 -1.04 10.63
CA PRO A 59 -2.01 -2.28 10.81
C PRO A 59 -2.95 -3.50 10.82
N GLY A 60 -2.61 -4.53 10.04
CA GLY A 60 -3.45 -5.71 9.86
C GLY A 60 -3.26 -6.39 8.51
N ASP A 61 -4.08 -7.41 8.24
CA ASP A 61 -4.04 -8.19 7.01
C ASP A 61 -5.08 -7.70 6.01
N PHE A 62 -4.70 -7.58 4.75
CA PHE A 62 -5.52 -7.03 3.68
C PHE A 62 -5.32 -7.80 2.38
N THR A 63 -6.36 -7.80 1.55
CA THR A 63 -6.25 -8.14 0.13
C THR A 63 -6.03 -6.85 -0.64
N GLY A 64 -4.84 -6.69 -1.21
CA GLY A 64 -4.48 -5.59 -2.09
C GLY A 64 -4.86 -5.91 -3.53
N THR A 65 -5.51 -4.97 -4.20
CA THR A 65 -5.74 -4.99 -5.65
C THR A 65 -4.78 -4.03 -6.32
N PHE A 66 -4.08 -4.51 -7.34
CA PHE A 66 -3.11 -3.74 -8.11
C PHE A 66 -3.55 -3.62 -9.57
N ALA A 67 -3.31 -2.44 -10.14
CA ALA A 67 -3.46 -2.16 -11.56
C ALA A 67 -2.15 -1.62 -12.14
N MET A 68 -1.86 -1.98 -13.39
CA MET A 68 -0.72 -1.42 -14.12
C MET A 68 -1.09 0.00 -14.55
N LYS A 69 -0.32 0.98 -14.09
CA LYS A 69 -0.53 2.39 -14.46
C LYS A 69 0.80 2.98 -14.91
N THR A 70 0.74 3.94 -15.84
CA THR A 70 1.91 4.73 -16.22
C THR A 70 2.22 5.72 -15.10
N ASN A 71 3.42 5.63 -14.56
CA ASN A 71 3.94 6.63 -13.65
C ASN A 71 4.33 7.88 -14.46
N PHE A 72 3.55 8.95 -14.33
CA PHE A 72 3.76 10.21 -15.04
C PHE A 72 5.06 10.94 -14.66
N GLN A 73 5.78 10.47 -13.63
CA GLN A 73 7.07 11.05 -13.26
C GLN A 73 8.21 10.52 -14.12
N ASN A 74 8.25 9.22 -14.37
CA ASN A 74 9.35 8.53 -15.07
C ASN A 74 8.93 7.89 -16.41
N GLY A 75 7.64 7.93 -16.76
CA GLY A 75 7.08 7.34 -17.98
C GLY A 75 7.00 5.81 -17.97
N ARG A 76 7.31 5.15 -16.86
CA ARG A 76 7.33 3.69 -16.74
C ARG A 76 5.96 3.15 -16.35
N ILE A 77 5.64 1.94 -16.80
CA ILE A 77 4.46 1.22 -16.34
C ILE A 77 4.83 0.49 -15.06
N GLU A 78 4.11 0.77 -13.98
CA GLU A 78 4.35 0.22 -12.65
C GLU A 78 3.05 -0.37 -12.09
N SER A 79 3.16 -1.35 -11.21
CA SER A 79 2.00 -1.85 -10.47
C SER A 79 1.68 -0.88 -9.34
N VAL A 80 0.47 -0.33 -9.36
CA VAL A 80 0.00 0.63 -8.35
C VAL A 80 -1.16 0.00 -7.60
N LEU A 81 -1.13 0.12 -6.28
CA LEU A 81 -2.24 -0.28 -5.42
C LEU A 81 -3.47 0.57 -5.78
N THR A 82 -4.60 -0.06 -6.07
CA THR A 82 -5.86 0.61 -6.41
C THR A 82 -7.00 0.26 -5.45
N GLY A 83 -6.86 -0.83 -4.71
CA GLY A 83 -7.83 -1.24 -3.70
C GLY A 83 -7.14 -1.95 -2.55
N LEU A 84 -7.66 -1.77 -1.35
CA LEU A 84 -7.21 -2.48 -0.16
C LEU A 84 -8.43 -2.86 0.67
N THR A 85 -8.65 -4.15 0.85
CA THR A 85 -9.79 -4.68 1.59
C THR A 85 -9.29 -5.46 2.80
N PRO A 86 -9.73 -5.15 4.03
CA PRO A 86 -9.31 -5.90 5.22
C PRO A 86 -9.69 -7.38 5.09
N ILE A 87 -8.74 -8.26 5.35
CA ILE A 87 -9.02 -9.67 5.58
C ILE A 87 -9.41 -9.75 7.05
N LYS A 88 -10.67 -10.06 7.36
CA LYS A 88 -11.03 -10.42 8.74
C LYS A 88 -10.11 -11.57 9.14
N ALA A 89 -9.28 -11.36 10.17
CA ALA A 89 -8.45 -12.41 10.72
C ALA A 89 -9.34 -13.63 11.01
N VAL A 90 -9.09 -14.72 10.29
CA VAL A 90 -9.67 -16.02 10.63
C VAL A 90 -9.03 -16.42 11.96
N GLY A 91 -9.69 -16.11 13.07
CA GLY A 91 -9.20 -16.49 14.40
C GLY A 91 -9.34 -15.45 15.50
N ALA A 92 -10.48 -14.76 15.63
CA ALA A 92 -10.96 -14.46 16.97
C ALA A 92 -11.53 -15.79 17.51
N ARG A 93 -10.73 -16.47 18.34
CA ARG A 93 -11.06 -17.73 19.02
C ARG A 93 -12.43 -17.60 19.71
N GLY A 94 -13.40 -18.40 19.28
CA GLY A 94 -14.53 -18.84 20.10
C GLY A 94 -14.18 -20.14 20.80
#